data_AF-A0A5Z9NZR4-F1
#
_entry.id   AF-A0A5Z9NZR4-F1
#
_cell.length_a   1.000
_cell.length_b   1.000
_cell.length_c   1.000
_cell.angle_alpha   90.00
_cell.angle_beta   90.00
_cell.angle_gamma   90.00
#
_symmetry.space_group_name_H-M   'P 1'
#
loop_
_entity.id
_entity.type
_entity.pdbx_description
1 polymer ?
#
loop_
_entity_poly.entity_id
_entity_poly.type
_entity_poly.pdbx_seq_one_letter_code
_entity_poly.pdbx_strand_id
1 'polypeptide(L)' 'DNKNNKEENAVANKFIISYPPGVPLVFPGDVISKDVRNKINECKRNGCLIIAA' A
#
# COMPACT_ATOMS: atom_id res chain seq x y z
N ASP A 1 -23.38 -9.24 -5.92
CA ASP A 1 -21.92 -9.27 -5.63
C ASP A 1 -21.21 -8.09 -6.27
N ASN A 2 -21.08 -6.95 -5.55
CA ASN A 2 -20.51 -5.74 -6.14
C ASN A 2 -18.98 -5.73 -5.92
N LYS A 3 -18.23 -6.22 -6.92
CA LYS A 3 -16.76 -6.16 -6.99
C LYS A 3 -16.34 -4.69 -6.98
N ASN A 4 -15.81 -4.25 -5.84
CA ASN A 4 -15.22 -2.92 -5.65
C ASN A 4 -14.21 -2.61 -6.78
N ASN A 5 -14.62 -1.77 -7.73
CA ASN A 5 -13.74 -1.05 -8.65
C ASN A 5 -12.94 -0.03 -7.83
N LYS A 6 -11.93 -0.53 -7.11
CA LYS A 6 -11.10 0.31 -6.25
C LYS A 6 -10.10 1.03 -7.12
N GLU A 7 -10.53 2.18 -7.61
CA GLU A 7 -9.77 3.31 -8.17
C GLU A 7 -8.40 2.89 -8.68
N GLU A 8 -8.36 2.61 -9.98
CA GLU A 8 -7.12 2.64 -10.74
C GLU A 8 -6.47 4.01 -10.52
N ASN A 9 -5.42 4.04 -9.70
CA ASN A 9 -4.57 5.20 -9.44
C ASN A 9 -5.07 6.20 -8.37
N ALA A 10 -5.50 5.70 -7.20
CA ALA A 10 -5.68 6.57 -6.03
C ALA A 10 -4.35 7.23 -5.59
N VAL A 11 -4.40 8.52 -5.26
CA VAL A 11 -3.25 9.25 -4.71
C VAL A 11 -3.20 9.06 -3.19
N ALA A 12 -2.04 8.66 -2.67
CA ALA A 12 -1.83 8.46 -1.24
C ALA A 12 -1.84 9.81 -0.50
N ASN A 13 -2.53 9.88 0.64
CA ASN A 13 -2.53 11.05 1.52
C ASN A 13 -1.66 10.87 2.78
N LYS A 14 -1.09 9.68 2.96
CA LYS A 14 -0.35 9.22 4.13
C LYS A 14 0.79 8.32 3.69
N PHE A 15 1.75 8.14 4.59
CA PHE A 15 2.77 7.13 4.38
C PHE A 15 2.15 5.74 4.49
N ILE A 16 2.65 4.80 3.70
CA ILE A 16 2.44 3.37 3.93
C ILE A 16 3.79 2.77 4.26
N ILE A 17 3.97 2.27 5.47
CA ILE A 17 5.26 1.79 5.99
C ILE A 17 5.15 0.30 6.27
N SER A 18 6.11 -0.49 5.79
CA SER A 18 6.22 -1.92 6.11
C SER A 18 7.21 -2.16 7.24
N TYR A 19 6.86 -3.00 8.22
CA TYR A 19 7.75 -3.42 9.29
C TYR A 19 7.79 -4.95 9.45
N PRO A 20 8.98 -5.56 9.63
CA PRO A 20 10.30 -4.96 9.43
C PRO A 20 10.58 -4.66 7.94
N PRO A 21 11.46 -3.70 7.59
CA PRO A 21 12.39 -2.94 8.44
C PRO A 21 11.86 -1.60 8.98
N GLY A 22 10.64 -1.17 8.64
CA GLY A 22 10.07 0.13 9.05
C GLY A 22 10.29 1.25 8.04
N VAL A 23 10.46 0.92 6.76
CA VAL A 23 10.67 1.90 5.69
C VAL A 23 9.38 2.19 4.91
N PRO A 24 9.19 3.41 4.38
CA PRO A 24 8.07 3.73 3.53
C PRO A 24 8.06 2.92 2.23
N LEU A 25 6.92 2.31 1.93
CA LEU A 25 6.56 1.76 0.64
C LEU A 25 5.89 2.79 -0.28
N VAL A 26 5.21 3.78 0.32
CA VAL A 26 4.46 4.84 -0.38
C VAL A 26 4.58 6.13 0.42
N PHE A 27 4.79 7.25 -0.27
CA PHE A 27 4.80 8.61 0.28
C PHE A 27 3.45 9.32 0.02
N PRO A 28 3.05 10.29 0.86
CA PRO A 28 1.95 11.19 0.51
C PRO A 28 2.21 11.88 -0.83
N GLY A 29 1.22 11.85 -1.73
CA GLY A 29 1.32 12.35 -3.10
C GLY A 29 1.63 11.26 -4.14
N ASP A 30 2.10 10.08 -3.73
CA ASP A 30 2.36 8.97 -4.66
C ASP A 30 1.06 8.37 -5.20
N VAL A 31 1.10 7.94 -6.45
CA VAL A 31 0.02 7.17 -7.07
C VAL A 31 0.13 5.70 -6.65
N ILE A 32 -0.92 5.18 -6.01
CA ILE A 32 -1.01 3.76 -5.64
C ILE A 32 -1.35 2.94 -6.89
N SER A 33 -0.31 2.60 -7.65
CA SER A 33 -0.41 1.73 -8.81
C SER A 33 -0.69 0.27 -8.42
N LYS A 34 -1.01 -0.56 -9.42
CA LYS A 34 -1.20 -2.00 -9.23
C LYS A 34 0.05 -2.67 -8.63
N ASP A 35 1.24 -2.23 -8.99
CA ASP A 35 2.51 -2.80 -8.51
C ASP A 35 2.75 -2.48 -7.03
N VAL A 36 2.51 -1.23 -6.64
CA VAL A 36 2.56 -0.80 -5.23
C VAL A 36 1.59 -1.63 -4.40
N ARG A 37 0.36 -1.82 -4.90
CA ARG A 37 -0.66 -2.60 -4.21
C ARG A 37 -0.30 -4.07 -4.10
N ASN A 38 0.31 -4.64 -5.15
CA ASN A 38 0.81 -6.01 -5.13
C ASN A 38 1.91 -6.16 -4.08
N LYS A 39 2.84 -5.20 -3.98
CA LYS A 39 3.92 -5.20 -2.99
C LYS A 39 3.41 -5.09 -1.56
N ILE A 40 2.44 -4.20 -1.31
CA ILE A 40 1.77 -4.11 0.01
C ILE A 40 1.08 -5.44 0.36
N ASN A 41 0.37 -6.05 -0.60
CA ASN A 41 -0.30 -7.33 -0.37
C ASN A 41 0.70 -8.48 -0.14
N GLU A 42 1.84 -8.47 -0.82
CA GLU A 42 2.91 -9.45 -0.63
C GLU A 42 3.53 -9.32 0.76
N CYS A 43 3.88 -8.11 1.19
CA CYS A 43 4.33 -7.84 2.55
C CYS A 43 3.33 -8.38 3.59
N LYS A 44 2.03 -8.15 3.40
CA LYS A 44 0.99 -8.70 4.29
C LYS A 44 0.97 -10.22 4.31
N ARG A 45 1.06 -10.88 3.15
CA ARG A 45 1.11 -12.36 3.06
C ARG A 45 2.34 -12.93 3.74
N ASN A 46 3.45 -12.20 3.72
CA ASN A 46 4.72 -12.60 4.33
C ASN A 46 4.79 -12.24 5.83
N GLY A 47 3.70 -11.74 6.43
CA GLY A 47 3.63 -11.43 7.86
C GLY A 47 4.19 -10.06 8.25
N CYS A 48 4.48 -9.18 7.30
CA CYS A 48 4.89 -7.81 7.61
C CYS A 48 3.71 -6.99 8.15
N LEU A 49 3.98 -6.17 9.14
CA LEU A 49 3.06 -5.14 9.61
C LEU A 49 3.03 -3.99 8.59
N ILE A 50 1.83 -3.55 8.22
CA ILE A 50 1.62 -2.38 7.36
C ILE A 50 0.98 -1.27 8.18
N ILE A 51 1.69 -0.15 8.31
CA ILE A 51 1.28 1.02 9.09
C ILE A 51 0.94 2.15 8.12
N ALA A 52 -0.15 2.86 8.38
CA ALA A 52 -0.49 4.10 7.69
C ALA A 52 -0.35 5.28 8.67
N ALA A 53 0.58 6.21 8.37
CA ALA A 53 0.91 7.36 9.22
C ALA A 53 0.65 8.66 8.47
#